data_AF-A0A8J5MQX7-F1
#
_entry.id   AF-A0A8J5MQX7-F1
#
_cell.length_a   1.000
_cell.length_b   1.000
_cell.length_c   1.000
_cell.angle_alpha   90.00
_cell.angle_beta   90.00
_cell.angle_gamma   90.00
#
_symmetry.space_group_name_H-M   'P 1'
#
loop_
_entity.id
_entity.type
_entity.pdbx_description
1 polymer ?
#
loop_
_entity_poly.entity_id
_entity_poly.type
_entity_poly.pdbx_seq_one_letter_code
_entity_poly.pdbx_strand_id
1 'polypeptide(L)'
;MATFDVEEFVENPSVEMLKDSVLRKDDWINLTDTYEIEYQHSQRKSEIQNAVLTKLVNEEVLPKGALTLRAFDPREAGEIRKLELEHGRLEREKDELHELALKEREERVKKA
;
A
#
# COMPACT_ATOMS: atom_id res chain seq x y z
N MET A 1 2.27 29.44 8.30
CA MET A 1 2.16 27.97 8.34
C MET A 1 1.13 27.64 9.39
N ALA A 2 0.04 26.98 9.03
CA ALA A 2 -0.94 26.52 10.01
C ALA A 2 -0.32 25.32 10.77
N THR A 3 -0.45 25.34 12.09
CA THR A 3 -0.10 24.20 12.94
C THR A 3 -1.23 23.20 12.85
N PHE A 4 -0.94 21.91 12.73
CA PHE A 4 -1.97 20.87 12.75
C PHE A 4 -2.57 20.77 14.16
N ASP A 5 -3.90 20.81 14.24
CA ASP A 5 -4.63 20.59 15.49
C ASP A 5 -5.25 19.20 15.48
N VAL A 6 -4.78 18.35 16.41
CA VAL A 6 -5.23 16.96 16.54
C VAL A 6 -6.69 16.92 17.02
N GLU A 7 -7.08 17.82 17.93
CA GLU A 7 -8.44 17.85 18.48
C GLU A 7 -9.43 18.26 17.39
N GLU A 8 -9.11 19.30 16.61
CA GLU A 8 -9.91 19.72 15.46
C GLU A 8 -10.07 18.58 14.42
N PHE A 9 -8.99 17.84 14.16
CA PHE A 9 -9.03 16.71 13.24
C PHE A 9 -9.92 15.57 13.75
N VAL A 10 -9.90 15.29 15.05
CA VAL A 10 -10.72 14.22 15.65
C VAL A 10 -12.21 14.58 15.60
N GLU A 11 -12.55 15.85 15.82
CA GLU A 11 -13.94 16.34 15.72
C GLU A 11 -14.44 16.38 14.27
N ASN A 12 -13.58 16.76 13.31
CA ASN A 12 -13.95 16.89 11.90
C ASN A 12 -12.84 16.34 10.98
N PRO A 13 -12.73 15.01 10.85
CA PRO A 13 -11.65 14.37 10.12
C PRO A 13 -11.70 14.71 8.62
N SER A 14 -10.62 15.29 8.11
CA SER A 14 -10.52 15.71 6.72
C SER A 14 -9.16 15.37 6.11
N VAL A 15 -9.20 14.80 4.91
CA VAL A 15 -7.99 14.50 4.11
C VAL A 15 -7.22 15.78 3.78
N GLU A 16 -7.91 16.90 3.58
CA GLU A 16 -7.27 18.17 3.24
C GLU A 16 -6.47 18.74 4.41
N MET A 17 -6.93 18.56 5.67
CA MET A 17 -6.15 18.94 6.86
C MET A 17 -4.81 18.20 6.91
N LEU A 18 -4.78 16.94 6.46
CA LEU A 18 -3.55 16.13 6.41
C LEU A 18 -2.62 16.52 5.24
N LYS A 19 -3.16 17.07 4.14
CA LYS A 19 -2.38 17.54 2.98
C LYS A 19 -1.79 18.92 3.19
N ASP A 20 -2.60 19.84 3.69
CA ASP A 20 -2.25 21.26 3.80
C ASP A 20 -1.37 21.53 5.02
N SER A 21 -1.34 20.60 5.98
CA SER A 21 -0.53 20.70 7.18
C SER A 21 0.84 20.05 7.01
N VAL A 22 1.88 20.76 7.46
CA VAL A 22 3.21 20.16 7.62
C VAL A 22 3.24 19.38 8.94
N LEU A 23 2.64 18.19 8.94
CA LEU A 23 2.60 17.31 10.09
C LEU A 23 4.01 16.85 10.50
N ARG A 24 4.35 17.01 11.77
CA ARG A 24 5.58 16.48 12.39
C ARG A 24 5.37 15.03 12.81
N LYS A 25 6.45 14.35 13.21
CA LYS A 25 6.35 12.98 13.73
C LYS A 25 5.45 12.92 14.97
N ASP A 26 5.57 13.91 15.85
CA ASP A 26 4.81 13.97 17.10
C ASP A 26 3.30 14.12 16.85
N ASP A 27 2.89 14.86 15.81
CA ASP A 27 1.47 14.97 15.46
C ASP A 27 0.88 13.61 15.04
N TRP A 28 1.65 12.80 14.30
CA TRP A 28 1.24 11.43 13.95
C TRP A 28 1.21 10.50 15.16
N ILE A 29 2.12 10.70 16.12
CA ILE A 29 2.12 9.94 17.38
C ILE A 29 0.87 10.27 18.21
N ASN A 30 0.49 11.54 18.29
CA ASN A 30 -0.73 11.92 19.00
C ASN A 30 -1.97 11.23 18.39
N LEU A 31 -2.03 11.15 17.05
CA LEU A 31 -3.09 10.40 16.38
C LEU A 31 -3.04 8.90 16.68
N THR A 32 -1.85 8.30 16.85
CA THR A 32 -1.78 6.90 17.28
C THR A 32 -2.34 6.69 18.68
N ASP A 33 -2.13 7.64 19.59
CA ASP A 33 -2.69 7.56 20.94
C ASP A 33 -4.22 7.74 20.92
N THR A 34 -4.75 8.64 20.08
CA THR A 34 -6.21 8.88 19.97
C THR A 34 -6.97 7.71 19.36
N TYR A 35 -6.42 7.06 18.34
CA TYR A 35 -7.06 5.97 17.62
C TYR A 35 -6.57 4.58 18.07
N GLU A 36 -5.93 4.50 19.24
CA GLU A 36 -5.42 3.27 19.86
C GLU A 36 -4.58 2.41 18.89
N ILE A 37 -3.67 3.04 18.17
CA ILE A 37 -2.78 2.41 17.19
C ILE A 37 -1.46 2.05 17.85
N GLU A 38 -1.15 0.76 17.91
CA GLU A 38 0.16 0.31 18.38
C GLU A 38 1.27 0.79 17.44
N TYR A 39 2.29 1.44 18.02
CA TYR A 39 3.49 1.83 17.30
C TYR A 39 4.73 1.63 18.19
N GLN A 40 5.90 1.57 17.56
CA GLN A 40 7.19 1.51 18.26
C GLN A 40 7.90 2.84 18.08
N HIS A 41 8.51 3.39 19.15
CA HIS A 41 9.23 4.67 19.06
C HIS A 41 10.36 4.67 18.01
N SER A 42 10.94 3.51 17.72
CA SER A 42 11.97 3.30 16.68
C SER A 42 11.44 3.45 15.24
N GLN A 43 10.12 3.36 15.03
CA GLN A 43 9.52 3.51 13.71
C GLN A 43 9.74 4.91 13.15
N ARG A 44 9.92 4.97 11.83
CA ARG A 44 10.04 6.22 11.07
C ARG A 44 8.69 6.91 11.01
N LYS A 45 8.71 8.23 10.81
CA LYS A 45 7.50 9.04 10.58
C LYS A 45 6.60 8.43 9.50
N SER A 46 7.19 7.97 8.39
CA SER A 46 6.46 7.35 7.27
C SER A 46 5.73 6.07 7.67
N GLU A 47 6.32 5.24 8.54
CA GLU A 47 5.71 3.99 9.02
C GLU A 47 4.49 4.31 9.91
N ILE A 48 4.64 5.26 10.83
CA ILE A 48 3.55 5.72 11.71
C ILE A 48 2.42 6.36 10.89
N GLN A 49 2.76 7.28 9.99
CA GLN A 49 1.80 7.91 9.07
C GLN A 49 1.00 6.87 8.28
N ASN A 50 1.67 5.85 7.74
CA ASN A 50 1.01 4.80 6.98
C ASN A 50 0.07 3.95 7.84
N ALA A 51 0.45 3.65 9.09
CA ALA A 51 -0.40 2.93 10.03
C ALA A 51 -1.65 3.74 10.39
N VAL A 52 -1.48 5.02 10.72
CA VAL A 52 -2.58 5.96 11.02
C VAL A 52 -3.56 6.03 9.85
N LEU A 53 -3.08 6.33 8.64
CA LEU A 53 -3.94 6.43 7.46
C LEU A 53 -4.70 5.13 7.17
N THR A 54 -4.06 3.97 7.40
CA THR A 54 -4.69 2.67 7.19
C THR A 54 -5.81 2.43 8.21
N LYS A 55 -5.57 2.74 9.48
CA LYS A 55 -6.57 2.61 10.55
C LYS A 55 -7.77 3.53 10.29
N LEU A 56 -7.52 4.80 10.01
CA LEU A 56 -8.57 5.80 9.75
C LEU A 56 -9.45 5.43 8.55
N VAL A 57 -8.87 4.84 7.51
CA VAL A 57 -9.65 4.36 6.36
C VAL A 57 -10.44 3.09 6.69
N ASN A 58 -9.85 2.17 7.46
CA ASN A 58 -10.52 0.93 7.87
C ASN A 58 -11.70 1.19 8.83
N GLU A 59 -11.61 2.22 9.66
CA GLU A 59 -12.68 2.67 10.55
C GLU A 59 -13.66 3.64 9.87
N GLU A 60 -13.54 3.84 8.56
CA GLU A 60 -14.38 4.73 7.76
C GLU A 60 -14.34 6.21 8.19
N VAL A 61 -13.33 6.60 8.98
CA VAL A 61 -13.06 8.00 9.40
C VAL A 61 -12.59 8.83 8.22
N LEU A 62 -11.77 8.24 7.35
CA LEU A 62 -11.31 8.87 6.10
C LEU A 62 -11.73 8.04 4.88
N PRO A 63 -11.99 8.69 3.73
CA PRO A 63 -12.26 7.97 2.49
C PRO A 63 -11.02 7.20 2.03
N LYS A 64 -11.20 6.09 1.29
CA LYS A 64 -10.10 5.29 0.74
C LYS A 64 -9.06 6.09 -0.05
N GLY A 65 -9.46 7.22 -0.65
CA GLY A 65 -8.55 8.14 -1.32
C GLY A 65 -7.44 8.71 -0.42
N ALA A 66 -7.62 8.71 0.91
CA ALA A 66 -6.60 9.12 1.88
C ALA A 66 -5.35 8.22 1.85
N LEU A 67 -5.47 6.96 1.41
CA LEU A 67 -4.31 6.05 1.27
C LEU A 67 -3.30 6.54 0.22
N THR A 68 -3.69 7.45 -0.67
CA THR A 68 -2.76 8.09 -1.62
C THR A 68 -1.76 9.01 -0.92
N LEU A 69 -2.03 9.41 0.33
CA LEU A 69 -1.12 10.17 1.18
C LEU A 69 -0.10 9.28 1.90
N ARG A 70 -0.18 7.93 1.76
CA ARG A 70 0.82 7.05 2.36
C ARG A 70 2.20 7.41 1.81
N ALA A 71 3.14 7.55 2.74
CA ALA A 71 4.54 7.73 2.37
C ALA A 71 5.01 6.45 1.67
N PHE A 72 5.63 6.61 0.50
CA PHE A 72 6.21 5.51 -0.25
C PHE A 72 7.24 4.77 0.61
N ASP A 73 7.04 3.47 0.88
CA ASP A 73 8.05 2.63 1.50
C ASP A 73 8.91 1.99 0.41
N PRO A 74 10.22 2.28 0.34
CA PRO A 74 11.13 1.61 -0.60
C PRO A 74 11.13 0.07 -0.47
N ARG A 75 10.72 -0.47 0.68
CA ARG A 75 10.57 -1.92 0.88
C ARG A 75 9.38 -2.49 0.11
N GLU A 76 8.24 -1.78 0.06
CA GLU A 76 7.09 -2.18 -0.77
C GLU A 76 7.46 -2.17 -2.26
N ALA A 77 8.31 -1.22 -2.70
CA ALA A 77 8.83 -1.20 -4.08
C ALA A 77 9.63 -2.47 -4.45
N GLY A 78 10.37 -3.02 -3.49
CA GLY A 78 11.10 -4.27 -3.66
C GLY A 78 10.16 -5.48 -3.84
N GLU A 79 9.03 -5.50 -3.13
CA GLU A 79 8.03 -6.55 -3.27
C GLU A 79 7.27 -6.45 -4.59
N ILE A 80 6.91 -5.24 -5.02
CA ILE A 80 6.31 -4.99 -6.34
C ILE A 80 7.22 -5.52 -7.45
N ARG A 81 8.52 -5.20 -7.40
CA ARG A 81 9.49 -5.68 -8.38
C ARG A 81 9.64 -7.20 -8.37
N LYS A 82 9.54 -7.86 -7.21
CA LYS A 82 9.54 -9.33 -7.12
C LYS A 82 8.28 -9.93 -7.76
N LEU A 83 7.12 -9.36 -7.49
CA LEU A 83 5.84 -9.77 -8.08
C LEU A 83 5.84 -9.63 -9.60
N GLU A 84 6.37 -8.52 -10.13
CA GLU A 84 6.52 -8.31 -11.58
C GLU A 84 7.42 -9.39 -12.21
N LEU A 85 8.53 -9.73 -11.57
CA LEU A 85 9.44 -10.78 -12.03
C LEU A 85 8.78 -12.17 -11.98
N GLU A 86 7.99 -12.46 -10.95
CA GLU A 86 7.26 -13.72 -10.83
C GLU A 86 6.17 -13.85 -11.89
N HIS A 87 5.39 -12.78 -12.12
CA HIS A 87 4.37 -12.75 -13.16
C HIS A 87 4.98 -12.98 -14.55
N GLY A 88 6.08 -12.29 -14.86
CA GLY A 88 6.81 -12.50 -16.11
C GLY A 88 7.46 -13.90 -16.23
N ARG A 89 7.63 -14.65 -15.13
CA ARG A 89 8.06 -16.04 -15.17
C ARG A 89 6.89 -16.97 -15.50
N LEU A 90 5.75 -16.76 -14.85
CA LEU A 90 4.52 -17.53 -15.07
C LEU A 90 3.98 -17.39 -16.50
N GLU A 91 4.05 -16.18 -17.09
CA GLU A 91 3.65 -15.98 -18.49
C GLU A 91 4.51 -16.80 -19.46
N ARG A 92 5.83 -16.82 -19.26
CA ARG A 92 6.74 -17.63 -20.08
C ARG A 92 6.48 -19.12 -19.94
N GLU A 93 6.26 -19.60 -18.72
CA GLU A 93 5.95 -21.01 -18.46
C GLU A 93 4.62 -21.43 -19.13
N LYS A 94 3.62 -20.55 -19.10
CA LYS A 94 2.34 -20.77 -19.79
C LYS A 94 2.52 -20.83 -21.31
N ASP A 95 3.33 -19.96 -21.89
CA ASP A 95 3.59 -19.94 -23.33
C ASP A 95 4.35 -21.20 -23.78
N GLU A 96 5.35 -21.64 -23.01
CA GLU A 96 6.09 -22.89 -23.28
C GLU A 96 5.17 -24.12 -23.22
N LEU A 97 4.29 -24.20 -22.22
CA LEU A 97 3.30 -25.28 -22.12
C LEU A 97 2.31 -25.26 -23.29
N HIS A 98 1.90 -24.09 -23.75
CA HIS A 98 1.01 -23.96 -24.89
C HIS A 98 1.68 -24.41 -26.19
N GLU A 99 2.95 -24.05 -26.42
CA GLU A 99 3.74 -24.55 -27.55
C GLU A 99 3.92 -26.07 -27.54
N LEU A 100 4.21 -26.65 -26.37
CA LEU A 100 4.33 -28.09 -26.21
C LEU A 100 3.02 -28.82 -26.54
N ALA A 101 1.89 -28.30 -26.05
CA ALA A 101 0.57 -28.85 -26.33
C ALA A 101 0.21 -28.78 -27.82
N LEU A 102 0.60 -27.70 -28.51
CA LEU A 102 0.44 -27.58 -29.97
C LEU A 102 1.28 -28.62 -30.71
N LYS A 103 2.56 -28.77 -30.35
CA LYS A 103 3.46 -29.77 -30.96
C LYS A 103 2.94 -31.20 -30.76
N GLU A 104 2.51 -31.56 -29.54
CA GLU A 104 1.92 -32.87 -29.29
C GLU A 104 0.66 -33.13 -30.12
N ARG A 105 -0.19 -32.10 -30.28
CA ARG A 105 -1.40 -32.19 -31.11
C ARG A 105 -1.06 -32.40 -32.58
N GLU A 106 -0.08 -31.67 -33.11
CA GLU A 106 0.39 -31.83 -34.48
C GLU A 106 1.02 -33.21 -34.74
N GLU A 107 1.80 -33.73 -33.79
CA GLU A 107 2.39 -35.06 -33.90
C GLU A 107 1.33 -36.17 -33.88
N ARG A 108 0.28 -36.04 -33.05
CA ARG A 108 -0.85 -36.97 -33.04
C ARG A 108 -1.64 -36.96 -34.34
N VAL A 109 -1.82 -35.78 -34.95
CA VAL A 109 -2.50 -35.64 -36.25
C VAL A 109 -1.64 -36.20 -37.39
N LYS A 110 -0.31 -36.09 -37.33
CA LYS A 110 0.60 -36.66 -38.36
C LYS A 110 0.77 -38.17 -38.26
N LYS A 111 0.53 -38.78 -37.10
CA LYS A 111 0.65 -40.24 -36.86
C LYS A 111 -0.67 -41.01 -37.03
N ALA A 112 -1.78 -40.31 -37.19
CA ALA A 112 -3.11 -40.87 -37.50
C ALA A 112 -3.35 -40.87 -39.01
#